data_AF-A0A5C6R3A0-F1
#
_entry.id   AF-A0A5C6R3A0-F1
#
_cell.length_a   1.000
_cell.length_b   1.000
_cell.length_c   1.000
_cell.angle_alpha   90.00
_cell.angle_beta   90.00
_cell.angle_gamma   90.00
#
_symmetry.space_group_name_H-M   'P 1'
#
loop_
_entity.id
_entity.type
_entity.pdbx_description
1 polymer ?
#
loop_
_entity_poly.entity_id
_entity_poly.type
_entity_poly.pdbx_seq_one_letter_code
_entity_poly.pdbx_strand_id
1 'polypeptide(L)'
;MSTSTRFAVAIHILTNITLCRGQTVRSEDIARSVNTNPTVVRRILGALAEAGLTYSQMGQGGGALLARPAEAISLLDVYRAVEDQPYFMLHRTRPNDACYIGHAITPVLEQEFARVGHALEASLGQTSIAEMAGQVERRAGYPFIPCSPQYQADTQ
;
A
#
# COMPACT_ATOMS: atom_id res chain seq x y z
N MET A 1 -12.63 -2.24 -5.21
CA MET A 1 -11.58 -3.00 -4.50
C MET A 1 -11.82 -2.83 -3.02
N SER A 2 -11.80 -3.93 -2.27
CA SER A 2 -11.77 -3.87 -0.81
C SER A 2 -10.48 -3.20 -0.34
N THR A 3 -10.52 -2.60 0.85
CA THR A 3 -9.40 -2.06 1.63
C THR A 3 -8.18 -2.98 1.56
N SER A 4 -8.30 -4.24 1.99
CA SER A 4 -7.16 -5.18 2.01
C SER A 4 -6.43 -5.34 0.66
N THR A 5 -7.13 -5.26 -0.47
CA THR A 5 -6.51 -5.35 -1.79
C THR A 5 -5.76 -4.07 -2.16
N ARG A 6 -6.25 -2.88 -1.75
CA ARG A 6 -5.60 -1.61 -2.06
C ARG A 6 -4.27 -1.49 -1.34
N PHE A 7 -4.22 -1.82 -0.05
CA PHE A 7 -2.98 -1.85 0.73
C PHE A 7 -1.93 -2.80 0.13
N ALA A 8 -2.31 -4.03 -0.21
CA ALA A 8 -1.40 -4.99 -0.83
C ALA A 8 -0.84 -4.48 -2.18
N VAL A 9 -1.69 -3.86 -3.00
CA VAL A 9 -1.26 -3.27 -4.27
C VAL A 9 -0.32 -2.08 -4.03
N ALA A 10 -0.57 -1.22 -3.06
CA ALA A 10 0.30 -0.09 -2.73
C ALA A 10 1.71 -0.56 -2.32
N ILE A 11 1.81 -1.59 -1.49
CA ILE A 11 3.09 -2.21 -1.12
C ILE A 11 3.80 -2.77 -2.35
N HIS A 12 3.08 -3.47 -3.23
CA HIS A 12 3.63 -4.00 -4.48
C HIS A 12 4.20 -2.87 -5.35
N ILE A 13 3.45 -1.78 -5.53
CA ILE A 13 3.87 -0.59 -6.29
C ILE A 13 5.18 -0.03 -5.73
N LEU A 14 5.25 0.26 -4.44
CA LEU A 14 6.43 0.85 -3.80
C LEU A 14 7.64 -0.09 -3.85
N THR A 15 7.41 -1.40 -3.68
CA THR A 15 8.46 -2.43 -3.82
C THR A 15 9.02 -2.44 -5.24
N ASN A 16 8.15 -2.36 -6.26
CA ASN A 16 8.55 -2.31 -7.66
C ASN A 16 9.42 -1.08 -7.97
N ILE A 17 8.99 0.11 -7.51
CA ILE A 17 9.75 1.36 -7.68
C ILE A 17 11.12 1.26 -6.97
N THR A 18 11.15 0.68 -5.76
CA THR A 18 12.39 0.48 -4.99
C THR A 18 13.41 -0.36 -5.76
N LEU A 19 12.97 -1.48 -6.34
CA LEU A 19 13.84 -2.38 -7.09
C LEU A 19 14.36 -1.79 -8.42
N CYS A 20 13.68 -0.77 -8.96
CA CYS A 20 14.15 0.00 -10.11
C CYS A 20 15.25 1.03 -9.77
N ARG A 21 15.72 1.09 -8.51
CA ARG A 21 16.95 1.80 -8.08
C ARG A 21 17.05 3.25 -8.58
N GLY A 22 15.94 3.99 -8.46
CA GLY A 22 15.88 5.42 -8.82
C GLY A 22 15.55 5.68 -10.29
N GLN A 23 15.31 4.65 -11.10
CA GLN A 23 14.71 4.80 -12.42
C GLN A 23 13.19 5.01 -12.31
N THR A 24 12.65 5.89 -13.15
CA THR A 24 11.20 6.10 -13.25
C THR A 24 10.50 4.81 -13.68
N VAL A 25 9.36 4.51 -13.06
CA VAL A 25 8.56 3.34 -13.42
C VAL A 25 7.20 3.78 -13.92
N ARG A 26 6.81 3.36 -15.12
CA ARG A 26 5.53 3.74 -15.70
C ARG A 26 4.38 2.99 -15.02
N SER A 27 3.23 3.63 -14.95
CA SER A 27 2.01 3.00 -14.41
C SER A 27 1.58 1.76 -15.18
N GLU A 28 1.83 1.70 -16.48
CA GLU A 28 1.49 0.53 -17.32
C GLU A 28 2.33 -0.68 -16.94
N ASP A 29 3.60 -0.44 -16.66
CA ASP A 29 4.57 -1.46 -16.33
C ASP A 29 4.24 -2.06 -14.97
N ILE A 30 4.02 -1.20 -13.97
CA ILE A 30 3.53 -1.58 -12.64
C ILE A 30 2.21 -2.35 -12.73
N ALA A 31 1.28 -1.91 -13.57
CA ALA A 31 -0.02 -2.55 -13.73
C ALA A 31 0.10 -3.99 -14.28
N ARG A 32 1.07 -4.26 -15.15
CA ARG A 32 1.38 -5.62 -15.62
C ARG A 32 1.85 -6.51 -14.47
N SER A 33 2.77 -6.05 -13.61
CA SER A 33 3.24 -6.84 -12.45
C SER A 33 2.15 -7.07 -11.42
N VAL A 34 1.33 -6.06 -11.15
CA VAL A 34 0.20 -6.16 -10.22
C VAL A 34 -0.96 -7.00 -10.83
N ASN A 35 -0.97 -7.22 -12.15
CA ASN A 35 -2.07 -7.80 -12.90
C ASN A 35 -3.39 -7.01 -12.70
N THR A 36 -3.34 -5.71 -12.98
CA THR A 36 -4.49 -4.81 -12.86
C THR A 36 -4.50 -3.76 -13.97
N ASN A 37 -5.47 -2.83 -13.93
CA ASN A 37 -5.56 -1.74 -14.89
C ASN A 37 -4.64 -0.57 -14.50
N PRO A 38 -3.91 0.06 -15.45
CA PRO A 38 -3.08 1.23 -15.18
C PRO A 38 -3.80 2.38 -14.46
N THR A 39 -5.09 2.57 -14.69
CA THR A 39 -5.91 3.59 -13.99
C THR A 39 -6.01 3.32 -12.49
N VAL A 40 -6.09 2.05 -12.08
CA VAL A 40 -6.07 1.68 -10.65
C VAL A 40 -4.73 2.03 -10.03
N VAL A 41 -3.64 1.70 -10.71
CA VAL A 41 -2.28 2.02 -10.27
C VAL A 41 -2.09 3.53 -10.13
N ARG A 42 -2.51 4.32 -11.11
CA ARG A 42 -2.40 5.79 -11.06
C ARG A 42 -3.17 6.40 -9.89
N ARG A 43 -4.37 5.88 -9.59
CA ARG A 43 -5.14 6.32 -8.41
C ARG A 43 -4.40 6.05 -7.11
N ILE A 44 -3.78 4.87 -6.97
CA ILE A 44 -3.01 4.51 -5.77
C ILE A 44 -1.73 5.36 -5.69
N LEU A 45 -1.03 5.55 -6.81
CA LEU A 45 0.12 6.48 -6.88
C LEU A 45 -0.26 7.92 -6.50
N GLY A 46 -1.48 8.37 -6.84
CA GLY A 46 -2.01 9.65 -6.39
C GLY A 46 -2.09 9.75 -4.86
N ALA A 47 -2.73 8.78 -4.21
CA ALA A 47 -2.83 8.73 -2.75
C ALA A 47 -1.45 8.64 -2.07
N LEU A 48 -0.54 7.83 -2.63
CA LEU A 48 0.84 7.73 -2.15
C LEU A 48 1.61 9.05 -2.33
N ALA A 49 1.34 9.81 -3.40
CA ALA A 49 1.98 11.11 -3.63
C ALA A 49 1.43 12.19 -2.69
N GLU A 50 0.13 12.20 -2.42
CA GLU A 50 -0.48 13.08 -1.42
C GLU A 50 0.10 12.85 -0.02
N ALA A 51 0.43 11.59 0.30
CA ALA A 51 1.12 11.21 1.53
C ALA A 51 2.66 11.44 1.51
N GLY A 52 3.20 12.01 0.42
CA GLY A 52 4.65 12.28 0.29
C GLY A 52 5.51 11.02 0.20
N LEU A 53 4.96 9.89 -0.24
CA LEU A 53 5.67 8.62 -0.41
C LEU A 53 6.25 8.45 -1.80
N THR A 54 5.58 9.02 -2.80
CA THR A 54 6.00 9.00 -4.20
C THR A 54 5.89 10.37 -4.83
N TYR A 55 6.56 10.57 -5.97
CA TYR A 55 6.28 11.68 -6.87
C TYR A 55 6.33 11.20 -8.32
N SER A 56 5.74 11.98 -9.22
CA SER A 56 5.70 11.68 -10.65
C SER A 56 6.63 12.60 -11.43
N GLN A 57 7.42 12.02 -12.32
CA GLN A 57 8.18 12.75 -13.32
C GLN A 57 7.39 12.80 -14.63
N MET A 58 7.25 13.99 -15.22
CA MET A 58 6.52 14.22 -16.47
C MET A 58 7.45 14.12 -17.69
N GLY A 59 6.87 13.90 -18.88
CA GLY A 59 7.57 13.90 -20.17
C GLY A 59 7.98 12.51 -20.67
N GLN A 60 8.80 12.48 -21.71
CA GLN A 60 9.33 11.23 -22.28
C GLN A 60 10.24 10.55 -21.24
N GLY A 61 9.98 9.27 -20.95
CA GLY A 61 10.64 8.57 -19.84
C GLY A 61 10.10 8.93 -18.45
N GLY A 62 8.95 9.61 -18.37
CA GLY A 62 8.25 9.89 -17.12
C GLY A 62 7.72 8.64 -16.42
N GLY A 63 7.40 8.76 -15.14
CA GLY A 63 6.96 7.66 -14.30
C GLY A 63 7.00 8.03 -12.82
N ALA A 64 6.73 7.05 -11.96
CA ALA A 64 6.76 7.22 -10.51
C ALA A 64 8.16 6.96 -9.93
N LEU A 65 8.50 7.72 -8.89
CA LEU A 65 9.71 7.61 -8.08
C LEU A 65 9.32 7.68 -6.59
N LEU A 66 10.19 7.17 -5.71
CA LEU A 66 10.02 7.37 -4.27
C LEU A 66 10.37 8.81 -3.89
N ALA A 67 9.56 9.43 -3.03
CA ALA A 67 9.82 10.77 -2.51
C ALA A 67 10.79 10.77 -1.30
N ARG A 68 11.04 9.60 -0.70
CA ARG A 68 11.97 9.40 0.42
C ARG A 68 12.62 8.01 0.34
N PRO A 69 13.76 7.77 1.03
CA PRO A 69 14.43 6.47 1.02
C PRO A 69 13.49 5.34 1.45
N ALA A 70 13.59 4.16 0.82
CA ALA A 70 12.70 3.02 1.07
C ALA A 70 12.80 2.48 2.51
N GLU A 71 13.94 2.68 3.16
CA GLU A 71 14.21 2.36 4.57
C GLU A 71 13.40 3.24 5.52
N ALA A 72 13.04 4.45 5.08
CA ALA A 72 12.25 5.41 5.85
C ALA A 72 10.74 5.31 5.57
N ILE A 73 10.30 4.38 4.72
CA ILE A 73 8.88 4.13 4.42
C ILE A 73 8.46 2.85 5.12
N SER A 74 7.71 2.98 6.22
CA SER A 74 7.13 1.84 6.92
C SER A 74 5.85 1.33 6.25
N LEU A 75 5.46 0.08 6.49
CA LEU A 75 4.16 -0.42 6.05
C LEU A 75 2.99 0.34 6.71
N LEU A 76 3.20 0.91 7.90
CA LEU A 76 2.23 1.78 8.55
C LEU A 76 2.00 3.08 7.76
N ASP A 77 3.05 3.67 7.20
CA ASP A 77 2.91 4.87 6.35
C ASP A 77 2.10 4.55 5.09
N VAL A 78 2.37 3.40 4.47
CA VAL A 78 1.63 2.94 3.29
C VAL A 78 0.18 2.66 3.63
N TYR A 79 -0.08 2.05 4.79
CA TYR A 79 -1.43 1.77 5.27
C TYR A 79 -2.22 3.07 5.44
N ARG A 80 -1.66 4.04 6.17
CA ARG A 80 -2.28 5.36 6.39
C ARG A 80 -2.47 6.16 5.11
N ALA A 81 -1.62 5.94 4.10
CA ALA A 81 -1.73 6.63 2.81
C ALA A 81 -2.88 6.13 1.93
N VAL A 82 -3.34 4.88 2.10
CA VAL A 82 -4.30 4.27 1.17
C VAL A 82 -5.60 3.80 1.84
N GLU A 83 -5.63 3.68 3.16
CA GLU A 83 -6.81 3.25 3.90
C GLU A 83 -7.53 4.40 4.59
N ASP A 84 -8.82 4.53 4.26
CA ASP A 84 -9.68 5.62 4.71
C ASP A 84 -10.67 5.17 5.81
N GLN A 85 -10.59 3.91 6.25
CA GLN A 85 -11.58 3.29 7.14
C GLN A 85 -10.91 2.45 8.24
N PRO A 86 -11.50 2.41 9.46
CA PRO A 86 -11.02 1.55 10.53
C PRO A 86 -11.12 0.07 10.15
N TYR A 87 -10.19 -0.75 10.67
CA TYR A 87 -10.16 -2.21 10.42
C TYR A 87 -11.47 -2.90 10.82
N PHE A 88 -12.05 -2.45 11.92
CA PHE A 88 -13.28 -3.00 12.47
C PHE A 88 -14.37 -1.95 12.41
N MET A 89 -15.45 -2.29 11.72
CA MET A 89 -16.65 -1.47 11.69
C MET A 89 -17.57 -1.89 12.84
N LEU A 90 -18.04 -0.93 13.61
CA LEU A 90 -19.09 -1.14 14.60
C LEU A 90 -20.45 -1.33 13.92
N HIS A 91 -21.47 -1.58 14.74
CA HIS A 91 -22.84 -1.70 14.27
C HIS A 91 -23.25 -0.45 13.48
N ARG A 92 -23.76 -0.66 12.24
CA ARG A 92 -24.28 0.44 11.40
C ARG A 92 -25.49 1.13 12.04
N THR A 93 -26.25 0.38 12.84
CA THR A 93 -27.39 0.87 13.61
C THR A 93 -27.08 0.71 15.09
N ARG A 94 -27.43 1.71 15.90
CA ARG A 94 -27.26 1.65 17.35
C ARG A 94 -27.94 0.40 17.93
N PRO A 95 -27.26 -0.39 18.77
CA PRO A 95 -27.89 -1.52 19.46
C PRO A 95 -29.06 -1.07 20.35
N ASN A 96 -29.92 -2.02 20.74
CA ASN A 96 -31.08 -1.75 21.58
C ASN A 96 -30.68 -1.30 22.99
N ASP A 97 -30.93 -0.03 23.34
CA ASP A 97 -30.61 0.54 24.65
C ASP A 97 -31.43 -0.06 25.81
N ALA A 98 -32.58 -0.70 25.54
CA ALA A 98 -33.35 -1.40 26.59
C ALA A 98 -32.81 -2.81 26.88
N CYS A 99 -31.90 -3.33 26.05
CA CYS A 99 -31.27 -4.63 26.27
C CYS A 99 -29.99 -4.48 27.09
N TYR A 100 -29.82 -5.32 28.12
CA TYR A 100 -28.64 -5.37 28.99
C TYR A 100 -27.31 -5.37 28.21
N ILE A 101 -27.24 -6.14 27.12
CA ILE A 101 -26.04 -6.19 26.27
C ILE A 101 -26.00 -4.96 25.36
N GLY A 102 -27.14 -4.60 24.75
CA GLY A 102 -27.20 -3.55 23.73
C GLY A 102 -26.73 -2.19 24.23
N HIS A 103 -27.12 -1.79 25.44
CA HIS A 103 -26.72 -0.48 25.99
C HIS A 103 -25.22 -0.41 26.39
N ALA A 104 -24.55 -1.56 26.51
CA ALA A 104 -23.18 -1.65 27.04
C ALA A 104 -22.14 -2.13 26.01
N ILE A 105 -22.56 -2.81 24.94
CA ILE A 105 -21.63 -3.51 24.04
C ILE A 105 -20.76 -2.57 23.20
N THR A 106 -21.29 -1.44 22.74
CA THR A 106 -20.57 -0.50 21.86
C THR A 106 -19.25 0.01 22.48
N PRO A 107 -19.22 0.61 23.69
CA PRO A 107 -17.96 1.09 24.27
C PRO A 107 -16.97 -0.05 24.57
N VAL A 108 -17.46 -1.25 24.91
CA VAL A 108 -16.60 -2.43 25.12
C VAL A 108 -15.92 -2.85 23.81
N LEU A 109 -16.67 -2.86 22.69
CA LEU A 109 -16.12 -3.14 21.36
C LEU A 109 -15.14 -2.05 20.90
N GLU A 110 -15.46 -0.78 21.14
CA GLU A 110 -14.57 0.35 20.82
C GLU A 110 -13.21 0.21 21.49
N GLN A 111 -13.20 -0.09 22.79
CA GLN A 111 -11.97 -0.28 23.55
C GLN A 111 -11.14 -1.45 23.00
N GLU A 112 -11.79 -2.58 22.72
CA GLU A 112 -11.09 -3.77 22.22
C GLU A 112 -10.57 -3.56 20.79
N PHE A 113 -11.36 -2.94 19.91
CA PHE A 113 -10.94 -2.63 18.55
C PHE A 113 -9.81 -1.60 18.50
N ALA A 114 -9.82 -0.61 19.38
CA ALA A 114 -8.71 0.33 19.53
C ALA A 114 -7.43 -0.41 19.97
N ARG A 115 -7.52 -1.31 20.95
CA ARG A 115 -6.39 -2.13 21.43
C ARG A 115 -5.78 -2.96 20.30
N VAL A 116 -6.60 -3.65 19.51
CA VAL A 116 -6.15 -4.45 18.37
C VAL A 116 -5.59 -3.56 17.25
N GLY A 117 -6.24 -2.43 16.96
CA GLY A 117 -5.78 -1.45 15.98
C GLY A 117 -4.38 -0.93 16.30
N HIS A 118 -4.12 -0.57 17.56
CA HIS A 118 -2.79 -0.15 17.99
C HIS A 118 -1.73 -1.25 17.84
N ALA A 119 -2.06 -2.49 18.18
CA ALA A 119 -1.13 -3.61 18.01
C ALA A 119 -0.80 -3.85 16.52
N LEU A 120 -1.78 -3.71 15.64
CA LEU A 120 -1.60 -3.82 14.20
C LEU A 120 -0.74 -2.69 13.65
N GLU A 121 -1.03 -1.44 14.00
CA GLU A 121 -0.22 -0.29 13.58
C GLU A 121 1.23 -0.40 14.08
N ALA A 122 1.42 -0.81 15.34
CA ALA A 122 2.75 -1.04 15.90
C ALA A 122 3.52 -2.11 15.13
N SER A 123 2.86 -3.19 14.71
CA SER A 123 3.45 -4.25 13.88
C SER A 123 3.82 -3.74 12.48
N LEU A 124 2.91 -3.01 11.80
CA LEU A 124 3.17 -2.43 10.49
C LEU A 124 4.30 -1.39 10.51
N GLY A 125 4.48 -0.68 11.64
CA GLY A 125 5.55 0.29 11.82
C GLY A 125 6.95 -0.33 11.90
N GLN A 126 7.07 -1.64 12.11
CA GLN A 126 8.35 -2.33 12.27
C GLN A 126 8.94 -2.85 10.96
N THR A 127 8.21 -2.80 9.85
CA THR A 127 8.69 -3.27 8.55
C THR A 127 8.71 -2.12 7.55
N SER A 128 9.84 -1.96 6.87
CA SER A 128 10.07 -0.97 5.82
C SER A 128 9.83 -1.54 4.41
N ILE A 129 9.66 -0.64 3.43
CA ILE A 129 9.60 -1.03 2.01
C ILE A 129 10.94 -1.61 1.53
N ALA A 130 12.08 -1.12 2.06
CA ALA A 130 13.38 -1.71 1.78
C ALA A 130 13.46 -3.19 2.21
N GLU A 131 12.94 -3.51 3.41
CA GLU A 131 12.88 -4.90 3.89
C GLU A 131 11.94 -5.75 3.03
N MET A 132 10.81 -5.22 2.59
CA MET A 132 9.91 -5.90 1.65
C MET A 132 10.61 -6.20 0.32
N ALA A 133 11.33 -5.24 -0.26
CA ALA A 133 12.10 -5.42 -1.48
C ALA A 133 13.17 -6.52 -1.32
N GLY A 134 13.94 -6.48 -0.23
CA GLY A 134 14.92 -7.53 0.06
C GLY A 134 14.29 -8.90 0.29
N GLN A 135 13.09 -8.97 0.89
CA GLN A 135 12.33 -10.21 1.03
C GLN A 135 11.88 -10.78 -0.32
N VAL A 136 11.50 -9.92 -1.26
CA VAL A 136 11.13 -10.33 -2.63
C VAL A 136 12.36 -10.86 -3.36
N GLU A 137 13.49 -10.15 -3.35
CA GLU A 137 14.72 -10.59 -4.02
C GLU A 137 15.20 -11.96 -3.49
N ARG A 138 15.18 -12.16 -2.17
CA ARG A 138 15.52 -13.47 -1.56
C ARG A 138 14.59 -14.60 -2.00
N ARG A 139 13.31 -14.31 -2.24
CA ARG A 139 12.32 -15.31 -2.66
C ARG A 139 12.32 -15.56 -4.16
N ALA A 140 12.60 -14.55 -4.97
CA ALA A 140 12.63 -14.67 -6.43
C ALA A 140 13.71 -15.66 -6.88
N GLY A 141 14.86 -15.69 -6.19
CA GLY A 141 15.94 -16.62 -6.49
C GLY A 141 16.71 -16.32 -7.78
N TYR A 142 16.48 -15.15 -8.40
CA TYR A 142 17.24 -14.62 -9.52
C TYR A 142 17.38 -13.09 -9.40
N PRO A 143 18.43 -12.48 -9.99
CA PRO A 143 18.61 -11.03 -9.92
C PRO A 143 17.44 -10.28 -10.59
N PHE A 144 16.91 -9.28 -9.92
CA PHE A 144 15.99 -8.34 -10.56
C PHE A 144 16.77 -7.52 -11.60
N ILE A 145 16.28 -7.49 -12.84
CA ILE A 145 16.82 -6.67 -13.92
C ILE A 145 15.81 -5.55 -14.17
N PRO A 146 16.10 -4.31 -13.72
CA PRO A 146 15.30 -3.15 -14.06
C PRO A 146 15.18 -3.02 -15.59
N CYS A 147 13.99 -2.74 -16.10
CA CYS A 147 13.73 -2.53 -17.52
C CYS A 147 14.03 -3.73 -18.45
N SER A 148 13.97 -4.98 -17.98
CA SER A 148 14.05 -6.14 -18.88
C SER A 148 12.95 -6.11 -19.97
N PRO A 149 13.18 -6.72 -21.16
CA PRO A 149 12.20 -6.74 -22.26
C PRO A 149 10.83 -7.28 -21.87
N GLN A 150 10.75 -8.11 -20.82
CA GLN A 150 9.50 -8.64 -20.26
C GLN A 150 8.60 -7.55 -19.67
N TYR A 151 9.18 -6.38 -19.38
CA TYR A 151 8.53 -5.21 -18.80
C TYR A 151 8.46 -4.04 -19.78
N GLN A 152 9.03 -4.15 -20.98
CA GLN A 152 8.87 -3.20 -22.07
C GLN A 152 7.77 -3.73 -22.97
N ALA A 153 6.52 -3.31 -22.75
CA ALA A 153 5.47 -3.61 -23.71
C ALA A 153 5.90 -3.07 -25.09
N ASP A 154 5.88 -3.95 -26.08
CA ASP A 154 5.99 -3.63 -27.49
C ASP A 154 5.23 -2.34 -27.76
N THR A 155 5.97 -1.27 -28.00
CA THR A 155 5.40 0.00 -28.43
C THR A 155 5.21 -0.15 -29.93
N GLN A 156 4.07 -0.72 -30.33
CA GLN A 156 3.51 -0.60 -31.67
C GLN A 156 2.30 0.33 -31.63
#